data_AF-A0A4U1BCZ0-F1
#
_entry.id   AF-A0A4U1BCZ0-F1
#
_cell.length_a   1.000
_cell.length_b   1.000
_cell.length_c   1.000
_cell.angle_alpha   90.00
_cell.angle_beta   90.00
_cell.angle_gamma   90.00
#
_symmetry.space_group_name_H-M   'P 1'
#
loop_
_entity.id
_entity.type
_entity.pdbx_description
1 polymer ?
#
loop_
_entity_poly.entity_id
_entity_poly.type
_entity_poly.pdbx_seq_one_letter_code
_entity_poly.pdbx_strand_id
1 'polypeptide(L)'
;MRLALLLLSLMSVSPPGWAEHAYPKLYYQVDHLRSFDYAISGNHWYPPTSENRRVIQGILALNAAEKETQRISDLSRDPNLALGIRQLAAEVSCLIYRYLAGEGERPLCFDAPSADARRKQRTPFFDSQGRYYDAPLTLTYPMRASPHLSYRFRYRVPSGSRYPLDNPFYPVHQLGYGLAGNDSRALIVTVFLEVLAETEPGNWQPSPPSQTQLPLYLQLPSQRAIRHSGGLRAAFNLGHKNVRLLDYTGQRW
;
A
#
# COMPACT_ATOMS: atom_id res chain seq x y z
N MET A 1 -46.39 -40.38 0.03
CA MET A 1 -46.52 -39.33 -1.01
C MET A 1 -46.20 -37.99 -0.35
N ARG A 2 -44.94 -37.56 -0.36
CA ARG A 2 -44.34 -36.58 -1.31
C ARG A 2 -45.07 -35.24 -1.34
N LEU A 3 -44.62 -34.30 -0.50
CA LEU A 3 -44.48 -32.89 -0.85
C LEU A 3 -43.46 -32.25 0.10
N ALA A 4 -42.19 -32.55 -0.18
CA ALA A 4 -41.06 -31.75 0.21
C ALA A 4 -40.68 -30.93 -1.03
N LEU A 5 -40.79 -29.61 -0.98
CA LEU A 5 -40.13 -28.66 -1.90
C LEU A 5 -40.54 -27.23 -1.55
N LEU A 6 -39.72 -26.55 -0.73
CA LEU A 6 -39.36 -25.13 -0.82
C LEU A 6 -38.49 -24.75 0.39
N LEU A 7 -37.30 -25.36 0.44
CA LEU A 7 -36.19 -24.97 1.30
C LEU A 7 -34.99 -24.76 0.38
N LEU A 8 -35.02 -23.67 -0.39
CA LEU A 8 -33.92 -23.27 -1.26
C LEU A 8 -34.11 -21.79 -1.63
N SER A 9 -33.43 -20.90 -0.90
CA SER A 9 -32.79 -19.67 -1.38
C SER A 9 -32.56 -18.63 -0.27
N LEU A 10 -31.96 -19.05 0.84
CA LEU A 10 -31.20 -18.13 1.71
C LEU A 10 -29.81 -18.73 1.91
N MET A 11 -29.08 -18.92 0.82
CA MET A 11 -27.62 -18.86 0.90
C MET A 11 -27.29 -17.38 1.08
N SER A 12 -27.33 -16.93 2.33
CA SER A 12 -26.55 -15.78 2.75
C SER A 12 -25.14 -16.02 2.26
N VAL A 13 -24.71 -15.27 1.25
CA VAL A 13 -23.30 -15.14 0.92
C VAL A 13 -22.70 -14.40 2.09
N SER A 14 -22.34 -15.16 3.13
CA SER A 14 -21.48 -14.67 4.19
C SER A 14 -20.19 -14.27 3.47
N PRO A 15 -19.75 -13.00 3.53
CA PRO A 15 -18.42 -12.65 3.05
C PRO A 15 -17.41 -13.58 3.74
N PRO A 16 -16.32 -13.98 3.06
CA PRO A 16 -15.34 -14.87 3.66
C PRO A 16 -14.89 -14.29 5.01
N GLY A 17 -14.99 -15.11 6.07
CA GLY A 17 -14.73 -14.77 7.48
C GLY A 17 -13.30 -14.35 7.82
N TRP A 18 -12.52 -13.93 6.82
CA TRP A 18 -11.22 -13.29 6.97
C TRP A 18 -11.36 -11.77 7.18
N ALA A 19 -12.57 -11.21 7.01
CA ALA A 19 -12.86 -9.80 7.27
C ALA A 19 -13.22 -9.49 8.74
N GLU A 20 -13.56 -10.49 9.55
CA GLU A 20 -14.16 -10.29 10.89
C GLU A 20 -13.31 -10.76 12.07
N HIS A 21 -12.14 -11.34 11.85
CA HIS A 21 -11.27 -11.77 12.94
C HIS A 21 -10.08 -10.81 13.12
N ALA A 22 -10.27 -9.92 14.09
CA ALA A 22 -9.25 -9.34 14.96
C ALA A 22 -8.10 -8.60 14.25
N TYR A 23 -8.32 -7.32 13.95
CA TYR A 23 -7.22 -6.38 14.02
C TYR A 23 -6.74 -6.34 15.48
N PRO A 24 -5.46 -6.67 15.77
CA PRO A 24 -4.97 -6.71 17.15
C PRO A 24 -5.17 -5.34 17.84
N LYS A 25 -5.50 -5.35 19.13
CA LYS A 25 -5.56 -4.14 20.00
C LYS A 25 -4.29 -3.28 19.97
N LEU A 26 -3.21 -3.77 19.36
CA LEU A 26 -1.90 -3.12 19.19
C LEU A 26 -1.94 -1.84 18.34
N TYR A 27 -2.99 -1.61 17.55
CA TYR A 27 -3.16 -0.30 16.92
C TYR A 27 -3.45 0.80 17.96
N TYR A 28 -3.81 0.52 19.21
CA TYR A 28 -3.92 1.58 20.22
C TYR A 28 -2.58 2.31 20.52
N GLN A 29 -1.43 1.82 20.04
CA GLN A 29 -0.11 2.45 20.30
C GLN A 29 0.38 3.42 19.23
N VAL A 30 -0.45 3.81 18.25
CA VAL A 30 -0.40 5.20 17.73
C VAL A 30 -1.54 5.96 18.39
N ASP A 31 -1.48 5.95 19.72
CA ASP A 31 -1.90 7.11 20.49
C ASP A 31 -1.10 8.29 19.95
N HIS A 32 -1.69 8.93 18.95
CA HIS A 32 -1.85 10.36 18.74
C HIS A 32 -2.16 10.57 17.26
N LEU A 33 -3.44 10.55 16.87
CA LEU A 33 -3.89 11.20 15.62
C LEU A 33 -3.26 12.61 15.46
N ARG A 34 -2.98 13.28 16.59
CA ARG A 34 -2.19 14.52 16.64
C ARG A 34 -0.76 14.39 16.12
N SER A 35 -0.01 13.31 16.38
CA SER A 35 1.35 13.14 15.85
C SER A 35 1.36 12.84 14.36
N PHE A 36 0.35 12.13 13.86
CA PHE A 36 0.18 11.89 12.42
C PHE A 36 -0.24 13.16 11.66
N ASP A 37 -1.26 13.87 12.13
CA ASP A 37 -1.69 15.16 11.54
C ASP A 37 -0.58 16.22 11.67
N TYR A 38 0.16 16.21 12.78
CA TYR A 38 1.37 17.02 12.95
C TYR A 38 2.48 16.59 11.99
N ALA A 39 2.69 15.29 11.76
CA ALA A 39 3.71 14.81 10.83
C ALA A 39 3.42 15.23 9.37
N ILE A 40 2.14 15.13 8.96
CA ILE A 40 1.67 15.58 7.66
C ILE A 40 1.81 17.10 7.51
N SER A 41 1.33 17.87 8.50
CA SER A 41 1.37 19.34 8.46
C SER A 41 2.77 19.93 8.68
N GLY A 42 3.61 19.26 9.46
CA GLY A 42 5.01 19.57 9.73
C GLY A 42 5.97 19.14 8.63
N ASN A 43 5.47 18.56 7.53
CA ASN A 43 6.24 18.20 6.35
C ASN A 43 7.38 17.18 6.60
N HIS A 44 7.13 16.18 7.47
CA HIS A 44 8.08 15.12 7.82
C HIS A 44 8.18 14.02 6.74
N TRP A 45 8.44 14.42 5.50
CA TRP A 45 8.46 13.55 4.33
C TRP A 45 9.87 13.36 3.78
N TYR A 46 10.34 12.11 3.78
CA TYR A 46 11.72 11.79 3.43
C TYR A 46 11.81 10.82 2.25
N PRO A 47 12.79 10.98 1.33
CA PRO A 47 12.97 10.02 0.25
C PRO A 47 13.44 8.65 0.79
N PRO A 48 12.92 7.51 0.28
CA PRO A 48 13.35 6.18 0.70
C PRO A 48 14.78 5.93 0.20
N THR A 49 15.73 6.10 1.11
CA THR A 49 17.19 6.09 0.87
C THR A 49 17.89 5.51 2.10
N SER A 50 19.16 5.13 1.94
CA SER A 50 20.00 4.66 3.03
C SER A 50 20.20 5.69 4.15
N GLU A 51 20.14 6.99 3.83
CA GLU A 51 20.25 8.10 4.77
C GLU A 51 18.99 8.25 5.63
N ASN A 52 17.80 8.10 5.03
CA ASN A 52 16.52 8.19 5.71
C ASN A 52 15.97 6.82 6.16
N ARG A 53 16.82 5.79 6.20
CA ARG A 53 16.44 4.45 6.66
C ARG A 53 15.92 4.42 8.09
N ARG A 54 16.25 5.44 8.90
CA ARG A 54 15.78 5.58 10.28
C ARG A 54 14.25 5.58 10.39
N VAL A 55 13.57 6.18 9.41
CA VAL A 55 12.10 6.19 9.35
C VAL A 55 11.57 4.77 9.23
N ILE A 56 12.15 4.00 8.31
CA ILE A 56 11.80 2.60 8.06
C ILE A 56 12.17 1.72 9.27
N GLN A 57 13.34 1.96 9.86
CA GLN A 57 13.80 1.27 11.06
C GLN A 57 12.82 1.49 12.22
N GLY A 58 12.37 2.74 12.44
CA GLY A 58 11.36 3.08 13.43
C GLY A 58 10.04 2.35 13.18
N ILE A 59 9.57 2.32 11.93
CA ILE A 59 8.33 1.62 11.57
C ILE A 59 8.44 0.10 11.79
N LEU A 60 9.56 -0.51 11.38
CA LEU A 60 9.84 -1.94 11.61
C LEU A 60 9.96 -2.27 13.11
N ALA A 61 10.39 -1.29 13.92
CA ALA A 61 10.54 -1.43 15.37
C ALA A 61 9.24 -1.30 16.16
N LEU A 62 8.15 -0.77 15.58
CA LEU A 62 6.90 -0.52 16.29
C LEU A 62 6.33 -1.77 16.99
N ASN A 63 6.59 -2.97 16.45
CA ASN A 63 6.04 -4.23 16.96
C ASN A 63 7.11 -5.30 17.20
N ALA A 64 8.38 -4.92 17.19
CA ALA A 64 9.47 -5.88 17.29
C ALA A 64 9.85 -6.11 18.76
N ALA A 65 10.14 -7.36 19.10
CA ALA A 65 10.73 -7.66 20.40
C ALA A 65 12.14 -7.05 20.48
N GLU A 66 12.60 -6.70 21.68
CA GLU A 66 13.93 -6.10 21.91
C GLU A 66 15.09 -6.91 21.28
N LYS A 67 14.92 -8.23 21.19
CA LYS A 67 15.87 -9.17 20.57
C LYS A 67 15.94 -9.08 19.04
N GLU A 68 15.02 -8.39 18.38
CA GLU A 68 14.97 -8.25 16.92
C GLU A 68 15.68 -6.99 16.40
N THR A 69 16.26 -6.17 17.28
CA THR A 69 16.90 -4.89 16.93
C THR A 69 17.96 -5.02 15.82
N GLN A 70 18.80 -6.06 15.88
CA GLN A 70 19.81 -6.32 14.86
C GLN A 70 19.17 -6.61 13.49
N ARG A 71 18.14 -7.46 13.49
CA ARG A 71 17.42 -7.84 12.29
C ARG A 71 16.69 -6.65 11.65
N ILE A 72 16.09 -5.79 12.46
CA ILE A 72 15.46 -4.55 11.99
C ILE A 72 16.50 -3.63 11.35
N SER A 73 17.67 -3.49 11.98
CA SER A 73 18.80 -2.76 11.40
C SER A 73 19.20 -3.35 10.04
N ASP A 74 19.31 -4.66 9.92
CA ASP A 74 19.70 -5.32 8.68
C ASP A 74 18.64 -5.15 7.57
N LEU A 75 17.36 -5.39 7.88
CA LEU A 75 16.24 -5.20 6.94
C LEU A 75 16.13 -3.73 6.48
N SER A 76 16.31 -2.77 7.39
CA SER A 76 16.25 -1.33 7.06
C SER A 76 17.38 -0.89 6.13
N ARG A 77 18.48 -1.64 6.08
CA ARG A 77 19.64 -1.39 5.21
C ARG A 77 19.54 -2.11 3.86
N ASP A 78 18.59 -3.04 3.70
CA ASP A 78 18.42 -3.78 2.46
C ASP A 78 17.98 -2.83 1.33
N PRO A 79 18.74 -2.71 0.22
CA PRO A 79 18.38 -1.84 -0.88
C PRO A 79 17.05 -2.21 -1.55
N ASN A 80 16.63 -3.48 -1.49
CA ASN A 80 15.37 -3.95 -2.07
C ASN A 80 14.14 -3.36 -1.35
N LEU A 81 14.27 -2.96 -0.09
CA LEU A 81 13.20 -2.29 0.64
C LEU A 81 12.93 -0.90 0.04
N ALA A 82 13.98 -0.08 -0.10
CA ALA A 82 13.86 1.24 -0.71
C ALA A 82 13.45 1.16 -2.19
N LEU A 83 14.01 0.22 -2.95
CA LEU A 83 13.64 -0.01 -4.35
C LEU A 83 12.19 -0.48 -4.50
N GLY A 84 11.72 -1.35 -3.61
CA GLY A 84 10.34 -1.82 -3.59
C GLY A 84 9.34 -0.69 -3.33
N ILE A 85 9.64 0.22 -2.39
CA ILE A 85 8.82 1.43 -2.15
C ILE A 85 8.74 2.30 -3.41
N ARG A 86 9.88 2.54 -4.08
CA ARG A 86 9.93 3.34 -5.31
C ARG A 86 9.19 2.67 -6.47
N GLN A 87 9.35 1.36 -6.62
CA GLN A 87 8.62 0.59 -7.64
C GLN A 87 7.11 0.68 -7.39
N LEU A 88 6.66 0.50 -6.15
CA LEU A 88 5.23 0.59 -5.82
C LEU A 88 4.67 1.99 -6.15
N ALA A 89 5.39 3.05 -5.77
CA ALA A 89 5.00 4.42 -6.09
C ALA A 89 4.90 4.67 -7.60
N ALA A 90 5.79 4.06 -8.38
CA ALA A 90 5.76 4.10 -9.83
C ALA A 90 4.52 3.41 -10.40
N GLU A 91 4.19 2.22 -9.90
CA GLU A 91 2.98 1.48 -10.30
C GLU A 91 1.70 2.25 -9.96
N VAL A 92 1.62 2.83 -8.76
CA VAL A 92 0.49 3.67 -8.34
C VAL A 92 0.36 4.89 -9.26
N SER A 93 1.47 5.55 -9.59
CA SER A 93 1.47 6.73 -10.47
C SER A 93 1.02 6.38 -11.89
N CYS A 94 1.42 5.22 -12.42
CA CYS A 94 0.90 4.73 -13.70
C CYS A 94 -0.60 4.47 -13.65
N LEU A 95 -1.08 3.83 -12.58
CA LEU A 95 -2.50 3.53 -12.41
C LEU A 95 -3.32 4.84 -12.43
N ILE A 96 -2.87 5.85 -11.68
CA ILE A 96 -3.49 7.18 -11.66
C ILE A 96 -3.44 7.83 -13.05
N TYR A 97 -2.28 7.82 -13.72
CA TYR A 97 -2.16 8.35 -15.07
C TYR A 97 -3.14 7.70 -16.05
N ARG A 98 -3.20 6.36 -16.08
CA ARG A 98 -4.11 5.61 -16.95
C ARG A 98 -5.57 5.98 -16.72
N TYR A 99 -5.97 6.14 -15.46
CA TYR A 99 -7.31 6.61 -15.12
C TYR A 99 -7.57 8.01 -15.67
N LEU A 100 -6.68 8.97 -15.39
CA LEU A 100 -6.83 10.37 -15.81
C LEU A 100 -6.76 10.55 -17.33
N ALA A 101 -6.04 9.68 -18.03
CA ALA A 101 -5.91 9.66 -19.48
C ALA A 101 -6.97 8.80 -20.19
N GLY A 102 -7.82 8.06 -19.45
CA GLY A 102 -8.80 7.15 -20.05
C GLY A 102 -8.16 6.00 -20.84
N GLU A 103 -7.01 5.50 -20.39
CA GLU A 103 -6.33 4.35 -20.97
C GLU A 103 -6.96 3.01 -20.52
N GLY A 104 -6.63 1.92 -21.22
CA GLY A 104 -7.09 0.57 -20.85
C GLY A 104 -6.51 0.11 -19.51
N GLU A 105 -7.24 -0.71 -18.77
CA GLU A 105 -6.74 -1.32 -17.53
C GLU A 105 -5.58 -2.29 -17.83
N ARG A 106 -4.65 -2.43 -16.87
CA ARG A 106 -3.54 -3.39 -16.93
C ARG A 106 -3.14 -3.83 -15.51
N PRO A 107 -2.64 -5.06 -15.29
CA PRO A 107 -2.20 -5.51 -13.97
C PRO A 107 -1.06 -4.65 -13.40
N LEU A 108 0.03 -4.47 -14.14
CA LEU A 108 1.11 -3.51 -13.83
C LEU A 108 1.23 -2.46 -14.93
N CYS A 109 2.09 -1.46 -14.71
CA CYS A 109 2.27 -0.31 -15.60
C CYS A 109 2.52 -0.76 -17.04
N PHE A 110 3.49 -1.65 -17.26
CA PHE A 110 3.97 -2.04 -18.59
C PHE A 110 3.48 -3.41 -19.08
N ASP A 111 2.55 -4.03 -18.37
CA ASP A 111 1.92 -5.27 -18.83
C ASP A 111 1.03 -5.02 -20.04
N ALA A 112 0.65 -6.09 -20.75
CA ALA A 112 -0.34 -6.00 -21.82
C ALA A 112 -1.68 -5.46 -21.28
N PRO A 113 -2.41 -4.64 -22.06
CA PRO A 113 -3.76 -4.25 -21.69
C PRO A 113 -4.69 -5.45 -21.59
N SER A 114 -5.73 -5.31 -20.78
CA SER A 114 -6.82 -6.29 -20.71
C SER A 114 -7.32 -6.65 -22.11
N ALA A 115 -7.62 -7.93 -22.32
CA ALA A 115 -8.11 -8.44 -23.60
C ALA A 115 -9.40 -7.73 -24.06
N ASP A 116 -10.16 -7.18 -23.11
CA ASP A 116 -11.26 -6.28 -23.41
C ASP A 116 -10.75 -4.85 -23.64
N ALA A 117 -10.55 -4.49 -24.91
CA ALA A 117 -10.12 -3.15 -25.32
C ALA A 117 -11.09 -2.02 -24.90
N ARG A 118 -12.34 -2.35 -24.54
CA ARG A 118 -13.32 -1.38 -24.02
C ARG A 118 -13.16 -1.13 -22.53
N ARG A 119 -12.45 -2.01 -21.82
CA ARG A 119 -12.28 -1.91 -20.37
C ARG A 119 -11.22 -0.87 -20.01
N LYS A 120 -11.69 0.37 -19.81
CA LYS A 120 -10.88 1.49 -19.33
C LYS A 120 -10.46 1.30 -17.87
N GLN A 121 -9.30 1.86 -17.53
CA GLN A 121 -8.84 1.93 -16.16
C GLN A 121 -9.88 2.65 -15.31
N ARG A 122 -10.40 1.95 -14.31
CA ARG A 122 -11.29 2.54 -13.31
C ARG A 122 -10.47 3.41 -12.34
N THR A 123 -11.17 4.33 -11.70
CA THR A 123 -10.61 5.20 -10.67
C THR A 123 -9.81 4.37 -9.63
N PRO A 124 -8.51 4.61 -9.46
CA PRO A 124 -7.72 3.96 -8.41
C PRO A 124 -8.26 4.28 -7.04
N PHE A 125 -8.44 3.27 -6.20
CA PHE A 125 -8.63 3.42 -4.76
C PHE A 125 -9.84 4.31 -4.35
N PHE A 126 -10.69 4.72 -5.31
CA PHE A 126 -11.87 5.58 -5.17
C PHE A 126 -12.97 5.17 -6.16
N ASP A 127 -14.24 5.17 -5.75
CA ASP A 127 -15.42 5.21 -6.62
C ASP A 127 -16.55 5.94 -5.88
N SER A 128 -17.08 6.98 -6.50
CA SER A 128 -18.27 7.73 -6.06
C SER A 128 -19.53 6.87 -5.90
N GLN A 129 -19.58 5.67 -6.47
CA GLN A 129 -20.76 4.80 -6.49
C GLN A 129 -20.61 3.49 -5.68
N GLY A 130 -19.57 3.35 -4.87
CA GLY A 130 -19.46 2.20 -3.96
C GLY A 130 -19.12 0.87 -4.63
N ARG A 131 -18.75 0.84 -5.91
CA ARG A 131 -18.29 -0.37 -6.62
C ARG A 131 -16.82 -0.20 -7.04
N TYR A 132 -15.96 -0.29 -6.03
CA TYR A 132 -14.51 -0.15 -6.14
C TYR A 132 -13.88 -1.34 -6.85
N TYR A 133 -12.63 -1.18 -7.27
CA TYR A 133 -11.79 -2.26 -7.80
C TYR A 133 -11.62 -3.39 -6.75
N ASP A 134 -11.95 -4.64 -7.09
CA ASP A 134 -11.97 -5.75 -6.12
C ASP A 134 -10.58 -6.15 -5.61
N ALA A 135 -9.50 -5.83 -6.35
CA ALA A 135 -8.17 -6.33 -6.04
C ALA A 135 -7.25 -5.23 -5.46
N PRO A 136 -6.59 -5.46 -4.31
CA PRO A 136 -5.54 -4.58 -3.83
C PRO A 136 -4.33 -4.60 -4.79
N LEU A 137 -3.64 -3.46 -4.95
CA LEU A 137 -2.36 -3.46 -5.67
C LEU A 137 -1.32 -4.12 -4.77
N THR A 138 -0.81 -5.27 -5.19
CA THR A 138 0.21 -6.03 -4.45
C THR A 138 1.48 -6.13 -5.26
N LEU A 139 2.60 -5.73 -4.67
CA LEU A 139 3.92 -5.83 -5.26
C LEU A 139 4.83 -6.61 -4.31
N THR A 140 5.49 -7.67 -4.79
CA THR A 140 6.57 -8.32 -4.04
C THR A 140 7.90 -7.96 -4.67
N TYR A 141 8.84 -7.48 -3.87
CA TYR A 141 10.15 -7.03 -4.32
C TYR A 141 11.29 -7.68 -3.51
N PRO A 142 12.40 -8.09 -4.15
CA PRO A 142 12.60 -8.11 -5.60
C PRO A 142 11.67 -9.10 -6.30
N MET A 143 11.25 -8.79 -7.53
CA MET A 143 10.28 -9.59 -8.30
C MET A 143 10.82 -11.00 -8.62
N ARG A 144 12.14 -11.14 -8.73
CA ARG A 144 12.85 -12.42 -8.86
C ARG A 144 13.81 -12.53 -7.69
N ALA A 145 13.73 -13.60 -6.90
CA ALA A 145 14.75 -13.81 -5.88
C ALA A 145 16.01 -14.40 -6.50
N SER A 146 17.14 -13.87 -6.07
CA SER A 146 18.42 -14.57 -6.13
C SER A 146 18.42 -15.72 -5.09
N PRO A 147 19.11 -16.85 -5.35
CA PRO A 147 19.25 -17.95 -4.40
C PRO A 147 19.83 -17.57 -3.03
N HIS A 148 20.45 -16.39 -2.93
CA HIS A 148 21.09 -15.90 -1.69
C HIS A 148 20.21 -14.93 -0.90
N LEU A 149 19.00 -14.61 -1.37
CA LEU A 149 18.12 -13.71 -0.64
C LEU A 149 17.40 -14.45 0.48
N SER A 150 17.58 -13.98 1.70
CA SER A 150 16.86 -14.51 2.87
C SER A 150 15.49 -13.87 3.03
N TYR A 151 15.22 -12.74 2.37
CA TYR A 151 14.00 -11.95 2.53
C TYR A 151 13.45 -11.38 1.22
N ARG A 152 12.13 -11.16 1.21
CA ARG A 152 11.41 -10.32 0.23
C ARG A 152 10.46 -9.38 0.95
N PHE A 153 10.13 -8.28 0.29
CA PHE A 153 9.20 -7.28 0.80
C PHE A 153 7.92 -7.31 -0.03
N ARG A 154 6.78 -7.57 0.62
CA ARG A 154 5.47 -7.50 -0.03
C ARG A 154 4.79 -6.21 0.41
N TYR A 155 4.42 -5.41 -0.56
CA TYR A 155 3.71 -4.16 -0.40
C TYR A 155 2.29 -4.34 -0.89
N ARG A 156 1.31 -3.85 -0.12
CA ARG A 156 -0.10 -3.91 -0.46
C ARG A 156 -0.74 -2.54 -0.29
N VAL A 157 -1.27 -1.99 -1.37
CA VAL A 157 -2.17 -0.84 -1.33
C VAL A 157 -3.60 -1.39 -1.24
N PRO A 158 -4.33 -1.15 -0.14
CA PRO A 158 -5.70 -1.63 0.00
C PRO A 158 -6.61 -1.00 -1.07
N SER A 159 -7.70 -1.69 -1.43
CA SER A 159 -8.80 -1.14 -2.22
C SER A 159 -10.06 -0.95 -1.35
N GLY A 160 -10.95 -0.04 -1.74
CA GLY A 160 -12.26 0.16 -1.09
C GLY A 160 -12.37 1.43 -0.23
N SER A 161 -13.58 1.69 0.29
CA SER A 161 -13.92 2.89 1.09
C SER A 161 -14.75 2.64 2.36
N ARG A 162 -15.01 1.38 2.74
CA ARG A 162 -15.63 1.10 4.05
C ARG A 162 -14.54 0.88 5.07
N TYR A 163 -14.20 1.96 5.75
CA TYR A 163 -13.26 1.94 6.86
C TYR A 163 -13.97 2.51 8.09
N PRO A 164 -14.14 1.73 9.18
CA PRO A 164 -14.70 2.21 10.43
C PRO A 164 -14.03 3.52 10.88
N LEU A 165 -14.80 4.59 11.08
CA LEU A 165 -14.32 5.94 11.47
C LEU A 165 -13.59 5.96 12.82
N ASP A 166 -13.71 4.87 13.57
CA ASP A 166 -13.27 4.63 14.93
C ASP A 166 -11.88 3.98 15.03
N ASN A 167 -11.17 3.78 13.91
CA ASN A 167 -9.82 3.20 13.91
C ASN A 167 -8.78 4.22 13.38
N PRO A 168 -7.77 4.56 14.20
CA PRO A 168 -6.80 5.63 13.91
C PRO A 168 -5.85 5.39 12.72
N PHE A 169 -5.89 4.21 12.10
CA PHE A 169 -4.88 3.75 11.13
C PHE A 169 -5.44 3.41 9.76
N TYR A 170 -6.73 3.64 9.55
CA TYR A 170 -7.32 3.36 8.26
C TYR A 170 -6.71 4.21 7.16
N PRO A 171 -6.69 3.70 5.91
CA PRO A 171 -5.83 4.25 4.90
C PRO A 171 -6.20 5.70 4.62
N VAL A 172 -5.25 6.59 4.89
CA VAL A 172 -5.35 8.01 4.59
C VAL A 172 -5.01 8.16 3.12
N HIS A 173 -5.95 7.76 2.28
CA HIS A 173 -5.89 8.05 0.86
C HIS A 173 -6.29 9.51 0.64
N GLN A 174 -5.37 10.44 0.89
CA GLN A 174 -5.53 11.82 0.38
C GLN A 174 -5.12 11.82 -1.09
N LEU A 175 -5.88 11.14 -1.93
CA LEU A 175 -5.59 11.02 -3.36
C LEU A 175 -6.06 12.25 -4.16
N GLY A 176 -6.24 13.42 -3.54
CA GLY A 176 -6.67 14.63 -4.26
C GLY A 176 -8.00 14.49 -5.02
N TYR A 177 -8.79 13.46 -4.73
CA TYR A 177 -10.05 13.16 -5.41
C TYR A 177 -11.17 12.91 -4.38
N GLY A 178 -12.33 13.51 -4.63
CA GLY A 178 -13.52 13.43 -3.76
C GLY A 178 -13.93 14.80 -3.22
N LEU A 179 -14.94 15.41 -3.86
CA LEU A 179 -15.70 16.59 -3.44
C LEU A 179 -14.85 17.80 -2.96
N ALA A 180 -14.44 18.66 -3.90
CA ALA A 180 -13.73 19.95 -3.67
C ALA A 180 -12.23 19.90 -3.28
N GLY A 181 -11.55 18.77 -3.49
CA GLY A 181 -10.10 18.67 -3.33
C GLY A 181 -9.29 19.47 -4.36
N ASN A 182 -8.18 20.07 -3.93
CA ASN A 182 -7.22 20.74 -4.81
C ASN A 182 -6.29 19.70 -5.45
N ASP A 183 -6.39 19.53 -6.78
CA ASP A 183 -5.61 18.62 -7.61
C ASP A 183 -4.09 18.94 -7.65
N SER A 184 -3.70 20.10 -7.13
CA SER A 184 -2.32 20.53 -6.96
C SER A 184 -1.66 19.96 -5.70
N ARG A 185 -2.43 19.40 -4.75
CA ARG A 185 -1.85 18.80 -3.53
C ARG A 185 -1.18 17.48 -3.84
N ALA A 186 -0.10 17.20 -3.11
CA ALA A 186 0.55 15.90 -3.15
C ALA A 186 -0.42 14.80 -2.70
N LEU A 187 -0.29 13.62 -3.29
CA LEU A 187 -1.18 12.50 -2.97
C LEU A 187 -0.59 11.71 -1.82
N ILE A 188 -1.40 11.29 -0.86
CA ILE A 188 -0.98 10.41 0.22
C ILE A 188 -1.64 9.05 0.03
N VAL A 189 -0.83 7.98 0.10
CA VAL A 189 -1.26 6.60 -0.05
C VAL A 189 -0.77 5.79 1.13
N THR A 190 -1.69 5.09 1.80
CA THR A 190 -1.33 4.08 2.80
C THR A 190 -0.96 2.77 2.13
N VAL A 191 0.11 2.17 2.60
CA VAL A 191 0.70 0.94 2.10
C VAL A 191 0.96 0.03 3.28
N PHE A 192 0.63 -1.24 3.15
CA PHE A 192 0.98 -2.26 4.13
C PHE A 192 2.23 -3.01 3.66
N LEU A 193 3.23 -3.09 4.53
CA LEU A 193 4.47 -3.82 4.32
C LEU A 193 4.45 -5.13 5.10
N GLU A 194 4.79 -6.22 4.41
CA GLU A 194 5.09 -7.52 4.98
C GLU A 194 6.51 -7.96 4.59
N VAL A 195 7.24 -8.56 5.52
CA VAL A 195 8.60 -9.09 5.30
C VAL A 195 8.49 -10.60 5.20
N LEU A 196 8.66 -11.13 4.00
CA LEU A 196 8.62 -12.56 3.75
C LEU A 196 10.02 -13.15 3.96
N ALA A 197 10.10 -14.30 4.63
CA ALA A 197 11.30 -15.11 4.71
C ALA A 197 11.08 -16.42 3.94
N GLU A 198 12.15 -16.95 3.37
CA GLU A 198 12.11 -18.28 2.76
C GLU A 198 12.23 -19.34 3.85
N THR A 199 11.19 -20.15 4.04
CA THR A 199 11.19 -21.23 5.03
C THR A 199 11.70 -22.54 4.43
N GLU A 200 11.45 -22.73 3.14
CA GLU A 200 11.90 -23.85 2.31
C GLU A 200 12.13 -23.29 0.90
N PRO A 201 12.96 -23.94 0.04
CA PRO A 201 13.20 -23.45 -1.31
C PRO A 201 11.90 -23.17 -2.09
N GLY A 202 11.66 -21.90 -2.42
CA GLY A 202 10.46 -21.42 -3.11
C GLY A 202 9.26 -21.12 -2.21
N ASN A 203 9.28 -21.46 -0.92
CA ASN A 203 8.20 -21.22 0.03
C ASN A 203 8.47 -19.95 0.86
N TRP A 204 7.72 -18.90 0.56
CA TRP A 204 7.88 -17.57 1.16
C TRP A 204 6.73 -17.27 2.12
N GLN A 205 7.04 -17.16 3.42
CA GLN A 205 6.05 -16.95 4.47
C GLN A 205 6.31 -15.63 5.22
N PRO A 206 5.27 -14.96 5.75
CA PRO A 206 5.43 -13.79 6.62
C PRO A 206 6.35 -14.12 7.80
N SER A 207 7.37 -13.29 7.99
CA SER A 207 8.35 -13.48 9.05
C SER A 207 8.07 -12.50 10.20
N PRO A 208 8.26 -12.86 11.48
CA PRO A 208 8.19 -11.89 12.58
C PRO A 208 9.11 -10.68 12.30
N PRO A 209 8.72 -9.42 12.55
CA PRO A 209 7.47 -8.93 13.15
C PRO A 209 6.30 -8.73 12.16
N SER A 210 6.50 -9.06 10.87
CA SER A 210 5.49 -8.84 9.81
C SER A 210 4.29 -9.79 9.81
N GLN A 211 4.15 -10.62 10.85
CA GLN A 211 2.88 -11.28 11.14
C GLN A 211 1.74 -10.27 11.35
N THR A 212 2.10 -9.02 11.66
CA THR A 212 1.22 -7.85 11.56
C THR A 212 1.65 -6.99 10.38
N GLN A 213 0.71 -6.60 9.52
CA GLN A 213 0.98 -5.73 8.39
C GLN A 213 1.43 -4.35 8.86
N LEU A 214 2.65 -3.94 8.49
CA LEU A 214 3.24 -2.69 8.95
C LEU A 214 2.74 -1.54 8.08
N PRO A 215 2.07 -0.52 8.63
CA PRO A 215 1.59 0.60 7.84
C PRO A 215 2.74 1.54 7.45
N LEU A 216 2.74 1.97 6.19
CA LEU A 216 3.60 2.99 5.60
C LEU A 216 2.72 4.05 4.94
N TYR A 217 3.15 5.31 4.97
CA TYR A 217 2.45 6.40 4.27
C TYR A 217 3.38 6.99 3.22
N LEU A 218 2.95 6.91 1.96
CA LEU A 218 3.71 7.42 0.83
C LEU A 218 3.10 8.72 0.33
N GLN A 219 3.91 9.77 0.26
CA GLN A 219 3.58 10.97 -0.50
C GLN A 219 4.06 10.79 -1.94
N LEU A 220 3.13 10.94 -2.87
CA LEU A 220 3.34 10.88 -4.30
C LEU A 220 3.15 12.26 -4.93
N PRO A 221 3.67 12.48 -6.14
CA PRO A 221 3.34 13.66 -6.95
C PRO A 221 1.83 13.88 -7.05
N SER A 222 1.43 15.15 -7.19
CA SER A 222 0.02 15.52 -7.34
C SER A 222 -0.62 14.90 -8.58
N GLN A 223 -1.95 14.81 -8.59
CA GLN A 223 -2.66 14.33 -9.78
C GLN A 223 -2.34 15.16 -11.01
N ARG A 224 -2.29 16.49 -10.85
CA ARG A 224 -1.93 17.40 -11.93
C ARG A 224 -0.55 17.07 -12.49
N ALA A 225 0.45 16.87 -11.63
CA ALA A 225 1.80 16.51 -12.07
C ALA A 225 1.83 15.14 -12.79
N ILE A 226 1.08 14.16 -12.28
CA ILE A 226 0.99 12.83 -12.91
C ILE A 226 0.31 12.93 -14.28
N ARG A 227 -0.84 13.59 -14.39
CA ARG A 227 -1.59 13.78 -15.64
C ARG A 227 -0.74 14.45 -16.72
N HIS A 228 0.04 15.46 -16.34
CA HIS A 228 0.88 16.23 -17.26
C HIS A 228 2.31 15.70 -17.41
N SER A 229 2.60 14.49 -16.91
CA SER A 229 3.93 13.89 -17.00
C SER A 229 4.36 13.55 -18.44
N GLY A 230 3.43 13.47 -19.39
CA GLY A 230 3.72 13.24 -20.82
C GLY A 230 3.66 11.78 -21.27
N GLY A 231 3.20 10.87 -20.41
CA GLY A 231 2.95 9.47 -20.79
C GLY A 231 3.09 8.49 -19.65
N LEU A 232 2.66 7.25 -19.87
CA LEU A 232 2.72 6.16 -18.90
C LEU A 232 4.13 5.96 -18.31
N ARG A 233 5.17 5.92 -19.15
CA ARG A 233 6.57 5.77 -18.71
C ARG A 233 7.07 6.99 -17.93
N ALA A 234 6.61 8.18 -18.28
CA ALA A 234 6.98 9.40 -17.56
C ALA A 234 6.30 9.46 -16.19
N ALA A 235 5.03 9.08 -16.09
CA ALA A 235 4.30 8.92 -14.83
C ALA A 235 4.98 7.90 -13.91
N PHE A 236 5.39 6.74 -14.46
CA PHE A 236 6.16 5.73 -13.75
C PHE A 236 7.42 6.34 -13.11
N ASN A 237 8.25 6.99 -13.95
CA ASN A 237 9.51 7.59 -13.52
C ASN A 237 9.29 8.72 -12.50
N LEU A 238 8.22 9.50 -12.66
CA LEU A 238 7.86 10.59 -11.76
C LEU A 238 7.55 10.05 -10.36
N GLY A 239 6.73 9.01 -10.26
CA GLY A 239 6.43 8.32 -9.00
C GLY A 239 7.67 7.69 -8.37
N HIS A 240 8.45 6.96 -9.17
CA HIS A 240 9.68 6.31 -8.72
C HIS A 240 10.70 7.29 -8.10
N LYS A 241 10.84 8.49 -8.67
CA LYS A 241 11.85 9.48 -8.25
C LYS A 241 11.40 10.36 -7.09
N ASN A 242 10.10 10.70 -7.04
CA ASN A 242 9.60 11.74 -6.13
C ASN A 242 8.83 11.19 -4.93
N VAL A 243 8.68 9.87 -4.81
CA VAL A 243 8.05 9.29 -3.62
C VAL A 243 8.78 9.69 -2.35
N ARG A 244 8.01 10.01 -1.32
CA ARG A 244 8.51 10.24 0.04
C ARG A 244 7.73 9.40 1.03
N LEU A 245 8.39 9.02 2.11
CA LEU A 245 7.85 8.28 3.24
C LEU A 245 7.63 9.23 4.42
N LEU A 246 6.49 9.10 5.10
CA LEU A 246 6.19 9.87 6.31
C LEU A 246 6.96 9.31 7.50
N ASP A 247 7.63 10.18 8.25
CA ASP A 247 8.05 9.88 9.62
C ASP A 247 6.96 10.32 10.60
N TYR A 248 6.12 9.37 10.99
CA TYR A 248 5.07 9.58 12.00
C TYR A 248 5.46 9.01 13.36
N THR A 249 6.64 8.40 13.48
CA THR A 249 7.09 7.79 14.74
C THR A 249 7.57 8.85 15.72
N GLY A 250 8.12 9.97 15.22
CA GLY A 250 8.62 11.07 16.04
C GLY A 250 9.80 10.69 16.95
N GLN A 251 10.32 9.48 16.83
CA GLN A 251 11.39 8.96 17.67
C GLN A 251 12.74 9.49 17.19
N ARG A 252 13.45 10.21 18.06
CA ARG A 252 14.87 10.53 17.87
C ARG A 252 15.69 9.34 18.36
N TRP A 253 16.28 8.60 17.42
CA TRP A 253 17.26 7.55 17.67
C TRP A 253 18.68 8.10 17.51
#